data_AF-A9KLP3-F1
#
_entry.id   AF-A9KLP3-F1
#
_cell.length_a   1.000
_cell.length_b   1.000
_cell.length_c   1.000
_cell.angle_alpha   90.00
_cell.angle_beta   90.00
_cell.angle_gamma   90.00
#
_symmetry.space_group_name_H-M   'P 1'
#
loop_
_entity.id
_entity.type
_entity.pdbx_description
1 polymer ?
#
loop_
_entity_poly.entity_id
_entity_poly.type
_entity_poly.pdbx_seq_one_letter_code
_entity_poly.pdbx_strand_id
1 'polypeptide(L)'
;MHPETLWFLEELIVDQTLNEPMLQEIVPIPQKAYEQFYVQKIEGIPVMTHIKELYKHKVSIEHFLEEAHEFIKEHHLELIEKCG
;
A
#
# COMPACT_ATOMS: atom_id res chain seq x y z
N MET A 1 2.67 2.65 19.64
CA MET A 1 1.90 2.50 18.40
C MET A 1 1.86 3.88 17.76
N HIS A 2 2.37 3.99 16.54
CA HIS A 2 2.31 5.22 15.76
C HIS A 2 1.00 5.16 14.98
N PRO A 3 -0.04 5.97 15.30
CA PRO A 3 -1.32 5.90 14.60
C PRO A 3 -1.17 6.09 13.08
N GLU A 4 -0.10 6.76 12.66
CA GLU A 4 0.25 7.00 11.26
C GLU A 4 0.53 5.69 10.50
N THR A 5 1.08 4.65 11.13
CA THR A 5 1.41 3.39 10.42
C THR A 5 0.17 2.63 9.98
N LEU A 6 -0.89 2.64 10.81
CA LEU A 6 -2.18 2.05 10.44
C LEU A 6 -2.85 2.88 9.35
N TRP A 7 -2.80 4.21 9.45
CA TRP A 7 -3.33 5.09 8.42
C TRP A 7 -2.65 4.86 7.06
N PHE A 8 -1.31 4.81 7.03
CA PHE A 8 -0.59 4.49 5.79
C PHE A 8 -0.96 3.12 5.24
N LEU A 9 -1.15 2.12 6.10
CA LEU A 9 -1.56 0.78 5.67
C LEU A 9 -2.92 0.83 4.98
N GLU A 10 -3.91 1.44 5.62
CA GLU A 10 -5.28 1.56 5.08
C GLU A 10 -5.30 2.24 3.71
N GLU A 11 -4.48 3.27 3.51
CA GLU A 11 -4.45 4.05 2.28
C GLU A 11 -3.59 3.41 1.17
N LEU A 12 -2.48 2.73 1.52
CA LEU A 12 -1.57 2.13 0.54
C LEU A 12 -2.16 0.88 -0.12
N ILE A 13 -2.95 0.10 0.60
CA ILE A 13 -3.47 -1.19 0.09
C ILE A 13 -4.69 -1.04 -0.83
N VAL A 14 -5.28 0.16 -0.91
CA VAL A 14 -6.53 0.44 -1.64
C VAL A 14 -6.44 0.01 -3.11
N ASP A 15 -5.36 0.37 -3.80
CA ASP A 15 -5.19 0.10 -5.24
C ASP A 15 -5.19 -1.41 -5.50
N GLN A 16 -4.53 -2.20 -4.65
CA GLN A 16 -4.40 -3.65 -4.86
C GLN A 16 -5.67 -4.39 -4.45
N THR A 17 -6.25 -4.03 -3.32
CA THR A 17 -7.34 -4.79 -2.71
C THR A 17 -8.69 -4.50 -3.35
N LEU A 18 -8.97 -3.25 -3.74
CA LEU A 18 -10.26 -2.86 -4.29
C LEU A 18 -10.35 -3.01 -5.82
N ASN A 19 -9.22 -3.19 -6.51
CA ASN A 19 -9.18 -3.46 -7.95
C ASN A 19 -9.09 -4.97 -8.30
N GLU A 20 -9.30 -5.85 -7.32
CA GLU A 20 -9.43 -7.29 -7.59
C GLU A 20 -10.56 -7.56 -8.60
N PRO A 21 -10.39 -8.48 -9.57
CA PRO A 21 -11.38 -8.71 -10.62
C PRO A 21 -12.78 -8.98 -10.09
N MET A 22 -12.89 -9.81 -9.05
CA MET A 22 -14.17 -10.14 -8.41
C MET A 22 -14.90 -8.90 -7.87
N LEU A 23 -14.18 -7.92 -7.33
CA LEU A 23 -14.79 -6.68 -6.84
C LEU A 23 -15.16 -5.76 -7.98
N GLN A 24 -14.32 -5.67 -9.01
CA GLN A 24 -14.58 -4.83 -10.19
C GLN A 24 -15.74 -5.36 -11.05
N GLU A 25 -16.08 -6.66 -10.96
CA GLU A 25 -17.31 -7.20 -11.54
C GLU A 25 -18.59 -6.65 -10.88
N ILE A 26 -18.51 -6.28 -9.59
CA ILE A 26 -19.64 -5.78 -8.80
C ILE A 26 -19.66 -4.24 -8.82
N VAL A 27 -18.49 -3.62 -8.61
CA VAL A 27 -18.28 -2.18 -8.55
C VAL A 27 -17.16 -1.81 -9.53
N PRO A 28 -17.48 -1.59 -10.83
CA PRO A 28 -16.51 -1.36 -11.89
C PRO A 28 -15.97 0.08 -11.87
N ILE A 29 -15.49 0.50 -10.70
CA ILE A 29 -14.90 1.81 -10.46
C ILE A 29 -13.45 1.57 -10.06
N PRO A 30 -12.50 1.86 -10.95
CA PRO A 30 -11.08 1.76 -10.64
C PRO A 30 -10.73 2.66 -9.46
N GLN A 31 -10.18 2.05 -8.43
CA GLN A 31 -9.72 2.75 -7.23
C GLN A 31 -8.25 3.12 -7.38
N LYS A 32 -7.85 4.24 -6.77
CA LYS A 32 -6.45 4.65 -6.67
C LYS A 32 -6.19 5.22 -5.29
N ALA A 33 -5.06 4.85 -4.71
CA ALA A 33 -4.52 5.55 -3.55
C ALA A 33 -4.01 6.95 -3.91
N TYR A 34 -3.49 7.70 -2.93
CA TYR A 34 -2.92 9.03 -3.13
C TYR A 34 -1.76 9.05 -4.13
N GLU A 35 -1.70 10.10 -4.95
CA GLU A 35 -0.70 10.27 -6.01
C GLU A 35 0.75 10.19 -5.49
N GLN A 36 1.00 10.76 -4.31
CA GLN A 36 2.31 10.75 -3.68
C GLN A 36 2.91 9.35 -3.53
N PHE A 37 2.10 8.31 -3.33
CA PHE A 37 2.61 6.94 -3.22
C PHE A 37 3.17 6.39 -4.53
N TYR A 38 2.77 6.93 -5.68
CA TYR A 38 3.27 6.52 -6.99
C TYR A 38 4.50 7.31 -7.43
N VAL A 39 4.75 8.47 -6.80
CA VAL A 39 5.83 9.40 -7.19
C VAL A 39 6.98 9.33 -6.21
N GLN A 40 6.69 9.36 -4.91
CA GLN A 40 7.69 9.35 -3.86
C GLN A 40 8.36 7.99 -3.76
N LYS A 41 9.66 8.02 -3.46
CA LYS A 41 10.50 6.84 -3.52
C LYS A 41 11.14 6.53 -2.18
N ILE A 42 11.14 5.25 -1.84
CA ILE A 42 11.93 4.64 -0.77
C ILE A 42 12.93 3.74 -1.47
N GLU A 43 14.22 3.92 -1.14
CA GLU A 43 15.32 3.19 -1.77
C GLU A 43 15.35 3.32 -3.31
N GLY A 44 14.90 4.47 -3.83
CA GLY A 44 14.85 4.74 -5.27
C GLY A 44 13.67 4.09 -6.02
N ILE A 45 12.80 3.33 -5.33
CA ILE A 45 11.62 2.66 -5.86
C ILE A 45 10.36 3.37 -5.36
N PRO A 46 9.34 3.62 -6.20
CA PRO A 46 8.09 4.22 -5.75
C PRO A 46 7.43 3.41 -4.63
N VAL A 47 6.88 4.08 -3.61
CA VAL A 47 6.25 3.40 -2.46
C VAL A 47 5.21 2.37 -2.91
N MET A 48 4.35 2.77 -3.84
CA MET A 48 3.30 1.91 -4.38
C MET A 48 3.86 0.70 -5.15
N THR A 49 5.06 0.79 -5.72
CA THR A 49 5.69 -0.35 -6.38
C THR A 49 6.05 -1.44 -5.37
N HIS A 50 6.55 -1.08 -4.19
CA HIS A 50 6.80 -2.05 -3.11
C HIS A 50 5.51 -2.77 -2.70
N ILE A 51 4.43 -2.02 -2.45
CA ILE A 51 3.14 -2.59 -2.05
C ILE A 51 2.54 -3.49 -3.14
N LYS A 52 2.68 -3.13 -4.42
CA LYS A 52 2.26 -3.96 -5.55
C LYS A 52 3.01 -5.29 -5.59
N GLU A 53 4.32 -5.27 -5.37
CA GLU A 53 5.11 -6.50 -5.38
C GLU A 53 4.78 -7.40 -4.19
N LEU A 54 4.56 -6.83 -2.99
CA LEU A 54 4.07 -7.60 -1.83
C LEU A 54 2.72 -8.26 -2.13
N TYR A 55 1.78 -7.51 -2.69
CA TYR A 55 0.47 -8.06 -3.03
C TYR A 55 0.50 -9.16 -4.09
N LYS A 56 1.40 -9.03 -5.08
CA LYS A 56 1.55 -10.00 -6.16
C LYS A 56 2.13 -11.33 -5.68
N HIS A 57 3.03 -11.29 -4.69
CA HIS A 57 3.70 -12.48 -4.16
C HIS A 57 3.05 -13.02 -2.88
N LYS A 58 1.94 -12.43 -2.44
CA LYS A 58 1.24 -12.83 -1.22
C LYS A 58 0.79 -14.29 -1.25
N VAL A 59 0.93 -14.97 -0.11
CA VAL A 59 0.36 -16.30 0.11
C VAL A 59 -1.13 -16.19 0.48
N SER A 60 -1.49 -15.16 1.24
CA SER A 60 -2.86 -14.80 1.62
C SER A 60 -3.00 -13.29 1.79
N ILE A 61 -4.21 -12.80 2.05
CA ILE A 61 -4.43 -11.39 2.36
C ILE A 61 -3.79 -11.03 3.69
N GLU A 62 -3.90 -11.89 4.71
CA GLU A 62 -3.28 -11.67 6.02
C GLU A 62 -1.76 -11.55 5.89
N HIS A 63 -1.12 -12.43 5.12
CA HIS A 63 0.31 -12.37 4.84
C HIS A 63 0.69 -11.04 4.19
N PHE A 64 -0.08 -10.60 3.20
CA PHE A 64 0.15 -9.29 2.56
C PHE A 64 0.01 -8.13 3.55
N LEU A 65 -1.02 -8.14 4.41
CA LEU A 65 -1.23 -7.08 5.39
C LEU A 65 -0.10 -7.03 6.42
N GLU A 66 0.40 -8.19 6.86
CA GLU A 66 1.55 -8.30 7.76
C GLU A 66 2.82 -7.75 7.11
N GLU A 67 3.15 -8.18 5.89
CA GLU A 67 4.34 -7.70 5.18
C GLU A 67 4.26 -6.21 4.84
N ALA A 68 3.11 -5.73 4.38
CA ALA A 68 2.91 -4.31 4.10
C ALA A 68 3.03 -3.46 5.37
N HIS A 69 2.49 -3.94 6.49
CA HIS A 69 2.59 -3.24 7.77
C HIS A 69 4.04 -3.21 8.28
N GLU A 70 4.81 -4.29 8.17
CA GLU A 70 6.22 -4.28 8.56
C GLU A 70 7.06 -3.37 7.66
N PHE A 71 6.82 -3.35 6.34
CA PHE A 71 7.43 -2.36 5.43
C PHE A 71 7.14 -0.92 5.88
N ILE A 72 5.87 -0.60 6.16
CA ILE A 72 5.47 0.75 6.60
C ILE A 72 6.15 1.11 7.91
N LYS A 73 6.21 0.18 8.86
CA LYS A 73 6.83 0.39 10.17
C LYS A 73 8.35 0.60 10.07
N GLU A 74 9.02 -0.15 9.20
CA GLU A 74 10.44 0.00 8.91
C GLU A 74 10.75 1.40 8.32
N HIS A 75 9.89 1.90 7.44
CA HIS A 75 10.09 3.17 6.74
C HIS A 75 9.21 4.34 7.22
N HIS A 76 8.57 4.23 8.39
CA HIS A 76 7.49 5.16 8.80
C HIS A 76 7.91 6.63 8.83
N LEU A 77 9.14 6.95 9.26
CA LEU A 77 9.63 8.33 9.28
C LEU A 77 9.78 8.90 7.87
N GLU A 78 10.30 8.10 6.94
CA GLU A 78 10.47 8.49 5.54
C GLU A 78 9.12 8.63 4.82
N LEU A 79 8.16 7.76 5.17
CA LEU A 79 6.78 7.86 4.69
C LEU A 79 6.10 9.14 5.17
N ILE A 80 6.25 9.51 6.45
CA ILE A 80 5.71 10.77 6.97
C ILE A 80 6.38 11.98 6.29
N GLU A 81 7.69 11.97 6.13
CA GLU A 81 8.41 13.09 5.51
C GLU A 81 8.02 13.30 4.04
N LYS A 82 7.86 12.21 3.29
CA LYS A 82 7.66 12.27 1.83
C LYS A 82 6.19 12.24 1.42
N CYS A 83 5.35 11.59 2.21
CA CYS A 83 3.96 11.30 1.87
C CYS A 83 2.95 11.73 2.96
N GLY A 84 3.40 12.41 4.02
CA GLY A 84 2.53 12.99 5.05
C GLY A 84 2.00 14.37 4.71
#